data_AF-A0A1V6C4N2-F1
#
_entry.id   AF-A0A1V6C4N2-F1
#
_cell.length_a   1.000
_cell.length_b   1.000
_cell.length_c   1.000
_cell.angle_alpha   90.00
_cell.angle_beta   90.00
_cell.angle_gamma   90.00
#
_symmetry.space_group_name_H-M   'P 1'
#
loop_
_entity.id
_entity.type
_entity.pdbx_description
1 polymer ?
#
loop_
_entity_poly.entity_id
_entity_poly.type
_entity_poly.pdbx_seq_one_letter_code
_entity_poly.pdbx_strand_id
1 'polypeptide(L)'
;MSLLFDIGIVKKKDSKTENIFETLVSDFRKVEYTQPSDYIVQYWNIYKNKYNKDNVAINGKIFELCLATLFIRENLLPFYMQARVAFVPNVNYDFILYTLQLGPIAISAKTTLRERYKQADLEAVALKYVHRKSKCYLITLDEPESRNVNKKITNGGLLGLDQSICALNNELDGLIKHLKEYNYSIAPKVDIVESSILITQDKIDQFK
;
A
#
# COMPACT_ATOMS: atom_id res chain seq x y z
N MET A 1 20.16 -15.24 -6.79
CA MET A 1 20.24 -13.81 -6.45
C MET A 1 18.83 -13.43 -6.04
N SER A 2 18.66 -12.80 -4.87
CA SER A 2 17.35 -12.64 -4.22
C SER A 2 16.94 -11.19 -4.41
N LEU A 3 16.55 -10.86 -5.64
CA LEU A 3 16.36 -9.48 -6.08
C LEU A 3 15.39 -8.73 -5.16
N LEU A 4 14.31 -9.38 -4.73
CA LEU A 4 13.31 -8.76 -3.84
C LEU A 4 13.87 -8.46 -2.45
N PHE A 5 14.74 -9.33 -1.92
CA PHE A 5 15.42 -9.12 -0.64
C PHE A 5 16.48 -8.03 -0.75
N ASP A 6 17.26 -8.04 -1.84
CA ASP A 6 18.36 -7.11 -2.07
C ASP A 6 17.87 -5.64 -2.16
N ILE A 7 16.66 -5.42 -2.67
CA ILE A 7 16.02 -4.09 -2.72
C ILE A 7 15.13 -3.77 -1.51
N GLY A 8 14.99 -4.71 -0.56
CA GLY A 8 14.25 -4.51 0.69
C GLY A 8 12.73 -4.63 0.62
N ILE A 9 12.14 -5.19 -0.46
CA ILE A 9 10.70 -5.46 -0.53
C ILE A 9 10.31 -6.60 0.43
N VAL A 10 11.16 -7.62 0.57
CA VAL A 10 10.96 -8.74 1.50
C VAL A 10 11.99 -8.72 2.63
N LYS A 11 11.53 -8.92 3.87
CA LYS A 11 12.38 -8.88 5.08
C LYS A 11 13.23 -10.14 5.28
N LYS A 12 12.80 -11.27 4.72
CA LYS A 12 13.43 -12.57 4.92
C LYS A 12 13.72 -13.19 3.57
N LYS A 13 15.01 -13.41 3.32
CA LYS A 13 15.53 -14.16 2.18
C LYS A 13 15.01 -15.60 2.18
N ASP A 14 14.81 -16.15 0.99
CA ASP A 14 14.34 -17.52 0.73
C ASP A 14 12.96 -17.81 1.34
N SER A 15 12.13 -16.77 1.52
CA SER A 15 10.76 -16.97 1.97
C SER A 15 9.94 -17.68 0.88
N LYS A 16 8.93 -18.47 1.28
CA LYS A 16 8.07 -19.18 0.32
C LYS A 16 7.46 -18.23 -0.71
N THR A 17 7.03 -17.04 -0.30
CA THR A 17 6.42 -16.03 -1.19
C THR A 17 7.46 -15.43 -2.14
N GLU A 18 8.64 -15.08 -1.66
CA GLU A 18 9.74 -14.58 -2.50
C GLU A 18 10.12 -15.59 -3.57
N ASN A 19 10.38 -16.83 -3.17
CA ASN A 19 10.74 -17.91 -4.09
C ASN A 19 9.64 -18.13 -5.14
N ILE A 20 8.36 -18.09 -4.74
CA ILE A 20 7.25 -18.17 -5.68
C ILE A 20 7.33 -17.02 -6.68
N PHE A 21 7.42 -15.77 -6.21
CA PHE A 21 7.39 -14.57 -7.05
C PHE A 21 8.57 -14.51 -8.03
N GLU A 22 9.80 -14.75 -7.56
CA GLU A 22 10.99 -14.73 -8.41
C GLU A 22 11.01 -15.86 -9.45
N THR A 23 10.22 -16.91 -9.26
CA THR A 23 10.03 -17.94 -10.30
C THR A 23 8.95 -17.60 -11.33
N LEU A 24 8.15 -16.54 -11.12
CA LEU A 24 7.17 -16.08 -12.09
C LEU A 24 7.87 -15.38 -13.26
N VAL A 25 8.86 -14.55 -12.93
CA VAL A 25 9.74 -13.86 -13.88
C VAL A 25 11.09 -13.60 -13.21
N SER A 26 12.16 -13.79 -13.98
CA SER A 26 13.53 -13.76 -13.49
C SER A 26 13.98 -12.38 -13.00
N ASP A 27 13.52 -11.30 -13.63
CA ASP A 27 13.81 -9.93 -13.22
C ASP A 27 12.64 -9.01 -13.57
N PHE A 28 11.92 -8.55 -12.55
CA PHE A 28 10.75 -7.70 -12.74
C PHE A 28 11.07 -6.38 -13.47
N ARG A 29 12.33 -5.91 -13.39
CA ARG A 29 12.80 -4.68 -14.05
C ARG A 29 12.90 -4.82 -15.57
N LYS A 30 12.90 -6.05 -16.08
CA LYS A 30 13.00 -6.37 -17.51
C LYS A 30 11.67 -6.77 -18.13
N VAL A 31 10.60 -6.81 -17.34
CA VAL A 31 9.27 -7.15 -17.84
C VAL A 31 8.77 -6.00 -18.72
N GLU A 32 8.46 -6.33 -19.97
CA GLU A 32 7.83 -5.43 -20.93
C GLU A 32 6.32 -5.44 -20.74
N TYR A 33 5.71 -4.26 -20.72
CA TYR A 33 4.28 -4.05 -20.62
C TYR A 33 3.94 -2.67 -21.18
N THR A 34 2.70 -2.47 -21.63
CA THR A 34 2.25 -1.19 -22.21
C THR A 34 1.53 -0.34 -21.19
N GLN A 35 0.63 -0.96 -20.43
CA GLN A 35 -0.15 -0.33 -19.37
C GLN A 35 0.09 -1.00 -18.01
N PRO A 36 0.02 -0.25 -16.90
CA PRO A 36 0.16 -0.81 -15.55
C PRO A 36 -0.73 -2.03 -15.26
N SER A 37 -1.96 -2.05 -15.80
CA SER A 37 -2.89 -3.18 -15.71
C SER A 37 -2.37 -4.42 -16.44
N ASP A 38 -1.72 -4.28 -17.60
CA ASP A 38 -1.10 -5.39 -18.33
C ASP A 38 -0.05 -6.10 -17.47
N TYR A 39 0.75 -5.32 -16.73
CA TYR A 39 1.76 -5.84 -15.82
C TYR A 39 1.11 -6.74 -14.74
N ILE A 40 0.06 -6.25 -14.06
CA ILE A 40 -0.63 -7.04 -13.04
C ILE A 40 -1.28 -8.28 -13.65
N VAL A 41 -1.96 -8.15 -14.79
CA VAL A 41 -2.60 -9.25 -15.51
C VAL A 41 -1.58 -10.35 -15.85
N GLN A 42 -0.42 -9.97 -16.39
CA GLN A 42 0.65 -10.90 -16.75
C GLN A 42 1.13 -11.69 -15.52
N TYR A 43 1.53 -11.00 -14.45
CA TYR A 43 2.01 -11.65 -13.23
C TYR A 43 0.96 -12.55 -12.61
N TRP A 44 -0.26 -12.03 -12.48
CA TRP A 44 -1.34 -12.75 -11.83
C TRP A 44 -1.73 -14.00 -12.61
N ASN A 45 -1.79 -13.94 -13.93
CA ASN A 45 -2.07 -15.10 -14.77
C ASN A 45 -0.97 -16.17 -14.68
N ILE A 46 0.30 -15.78 -14.77
CA ILE A 46 1.43 -16.73 -14.61
C ILE A 46 1.35 -17.40 -13.24
N TYR A 47 1.12 -16.63 -12.17
CA TYR A 47 0.99 -17.15 -10.82
C TYR A 47 -0.17 -18.14 -10.70
N LYS A 48 -1.36 -17.78 -11.21
CA LYS A 48 -2.57 -18.61 -11.13
C LYS A 48 -2.49 -19.88 -11.97
N ASN A 49 -1.69 -19.89 -13.02
CA ASN A 49 -1.46 -21.07 -13.86
C ASN A 49 -0.44 -22.02 -13.23
N LYS A 50 0.60 -21.48 -12.57
CA LYS A 50 1.70 -22.27 -12.00
C LYS A 50 1.40 -22.80 -10.59
N TYR A 51 0.57 -22.09 -9.82
CA TYR A 51 0.32 -22.39 -8.42
C TYR A 51 -1.18 -22.59 -8.14
N ASN A 52 -1.49 -23.62 -7.34
CA ASN A 52 -2.86 -23.90 -6.94
C ASN A 52 -3.38 -22.85 -5.94
N LYS A 53 -4.64 -22.45 -6.12
CA LYS A 53 -5.27 -21.19 -5.68
C LYS A 53 -5.66 -21.17 -4.20
N ASP A 54 -5.45 -22.27 -3.48
CA ASP A 54 -6.09 -22.54 -2.18
C ASP A 54 -5.43 -21.80 -1.00
N ASN A 55 -4.26 -21.18 -1.20
CA ASN A 55 -3.60 -20.44 -0.14
C ASN A 55 -3.90 -18.93 -0.21
N VAL A 56 -4.99 -18.52 0.45
CA VAL A 56 -5.44 -17.12 0.52
C VAL A 56 -4.34 -16.18 1.04
N ALA A 57 -3.55 -16.60 2.03
CA ALA A 57 -2.48 -15.78 2.60
C ALA A 57 -1.32 -15.56 1.60
N ILE A 58 -0.94 -16.59 0.84
CA ILE A 58 0.08 -16.45 -0.21
C ILE A 58 -0.46 -15.58 -1.34
N ASN A 59 -1.72 -15.77 -1.75
CA ASN A 59 -2.36 -14.97 -2.80
C ASN A 59 -2.31 -13.47 -2.49
N GLY A 60 -2.65 -13.08 -1.25
CA GLY A 60 -2.57 -11.69 -0.79
C GLY A 60 -1.15 -11.14 -0.90
N LYS A 61 -0.16 -11.87 -0.38
CA LYS A 61 1.24 -11.43 -0.44
C LYS A 61 1.80 -11.35 -1.86
N ILE A 62 1.44 -12.28 -2.74
CA ILE A 62 1.85 -12.22 -4.15
C ILE A 62 1.24 -10.99 -4.81
N PHE A 63 -0.02 -10.68 -4.52
CA PHE A 63 -0.65 -9.48 -5.06
C PHE A 63 0.02 -8.19 -4.55
N GLU A 64 0.37 -8.12 -3.26
CA GLU A 64 1.18 -7.02 -2.71
C GLU A 64 2.53 -6.89 -3.43
N LEU A 65 3.23 -8.00 -3.71
CA LEU A 65 4.49 -7.98 -4.45
C LEU A 65 4.32 -7.51 -5.91
N CYS A 66 3.22 -7.89 -6.57
CA CYS A 66 2.90 -7.38 -7.90
C CYS A 66 2.77 -5.86 -7.88
N LEU A 67 2.04 -5.31 -6.90
CA LEU A 67 1.87 -3.86 -6.75
C LEU A 67 3.18 -3.15 -6.36
N ALA A 68 3.94 -3.71 -5.42
CA ALA A 68 5.22 -3.14 -4.99
C ALA A 68 6.21 -3.03 -6.15
N THR A 69 6.34 -4.10 -6.95
CA THR A 69 7.22 -4.09 -8.12
C THR A 69 6.70 -3.19 -9.22
N LEU A 70 5.38 -3.11 -9.43
CA LEU A 70 4.77 -2.12 -10.34
C LEU A 70 5.10 -0.69 -9.91
N PHE A 71 4.93 -0.33 -8.63
CA PHE A 71 5.25 1.02 -8.13
C PHE A 71 6.70 1.40 -8.38
N ILE A 72 7.64 0.44 -8.26
CA ILE A 72 9.04 0.66 -8.62
C ILE A 72 9.19 0.90 -10.12
N ARG A 73 8.56 0.08 -10.97
CA ARG A 73 8.62 0.24 -12.44
C ARG A 73 8.03 1.57 -12.90
N GLU A 74 7.03 2.07 -12.18
CA GLU A 74 6.35 3.34 -12.44
C GLU A 74 7.00 4.55 -11.76
N ASN A 75 8.15 4.37 -11.08
CA ASN A 75 8.88 5.40 -10.33
C ASN A 75 8.06 6.10 -9.22
N LEU A 76 7.11 5.38 -8.59
CA LEU A 76 6.33 5.86 -7.46
C LEU A 76 7.09 5.65 -6.14
N LEU A 77 8.23 6.35 -6.01
CA LEU A 77 9.18 6.20 -4.90
C LEU A 77 9.40 7.52 -4.14
N PRO A 78 9.66 7.48 -2.82
CA PRO A 78 9.67 6.30 -1.96
C PRO A 78 8.25 5.87 -1.52
N PHE A 79 8.10 4.59 -1.18
CA PHE A 79 6.92 4.07 -0.50
C PHE A 79 7.31 3.18 0.67
N TYR A 80 6.41 3.07 1.64
CA TYR A 80 6.56 2.22 2.81
C TYR A 80 5.60 1.03 2.68
N MET A 81 6.09 -0.17 2.97
CA MET A 81 5.26 -1.38 3.01
C MET A 81 4.99 -1.80 4.44
N GLN A 82 3.78 -2.32 4.71
CA GLN A 82 3.40 -2.83 6.03
C GLN A 82 3.74 -1.80 7.12
N ALA A 83 3.24 -0.59 6.92
CA ALA A 83 3.64 0.62 7.62
C ALA A 83 2.62 1.04 8.67
N ARG A 84 3.11 1.53 9.80
CA ARG A 84 2.32 2.24 10.80
C ARG A 84 2.55 3.74 10.64
N VAL A 85 1.47 4.51 10.63
CA VAL A 85 1.54 5.98 10.58
C VAL A 85 1.47 6.52 12.01
N ALA A 86 2.31 7.51 12.32
CA ALA A 86 2.34 8.11 13.65
C ALA A 86 0.96 8.65 14.05
N PHE A 87 0.60 8.47 15.33
CA PHE A 87 -0.70 8.85 15.91
C PHE A 87 -1.94 8.17 15.32
N VAL A 88 -1.78 7.24 14.36
CA VAL A 88 -2.88 6.39 13.88
C VAL A 88 -2.82 5.06 14.65
N PRO A 89 -3.70 4.85 15.63
CA PRO A 89 -3.61 3.68 16.50
C PRO A 89 -4.04 2.40 15.77
N ASN A 90 -3.31 1.31 16.01
CA ASN A 90 -3.71 -0.05 15.65
C ASN A 90 -4.00 -0.32 14.16
N VAL A 91 -3.47 0.51 13.26
CA VAL A 91 -3.56 0.27 11.81
C VAL A 91 -2.19 -0.07 11.25
N ASN A 92 -2.16 -1.10 10.39
CA ASN A 92 -1.00 -1.45 9.59
C ASN A 92 -1.40 -1.41 8.12
N TYR A 93 -0.89 -0.42 7.40
CA TYR A 93 -1.23 -0.19 6.00
C TYR A 93 -0.36 -1.05 5.08
N ASP A 94 -0.96 -1.61 4.02
CA ASP A 94 -0.21 -2.40 3.04
C ASP A 94 0.84 -1.52 2.36
N PHE A 95 0.45 -0.31 1.90
CA PHE A 95 1.37 0.71 1.41
C PHE A 95 1.03 2.12 1.93
N ILE A 96 2.07 2.91 2.18
CA ILE A 96 2.00 4.36 2.35
C ILE A 96 2.96 5.02 1.38
N LEU A 97 2.46 5.94 0.55
CA LEU A 97 3.27 6.84 -0.26
C LEU A 97 3.11 8.25 0.29
N TYR A 98 4.19 8.87 0.74
CA TYR A 98 4.11 10.20 1.34
C TYR A 98 4.36 11.28 0.28
N THR A 99 3.43 12.22 0.17
CA THR A 99 3.48 13.33 -0.79
C THR A 99 3.57 14.66 -0.06
N LEU A 100 4.23 15.64 -0.68
CA LEU A 100 4.32 17.00 -0.12
C LEU A 100 2.96 17.72 -0.16
N GLN A 101 2.08 17.35 -1.09
CA GLN A 101 0.81 18.01 -1.33
C GLN A 101 -0.30 17.55 -0.38
N LEU A 102 -0.42 16.24 -0.19
CA LEU A 102 -1.56 15.61 0.50
C LEU A 102 -1.15 14.92 1.81
N GLY A 103 0.16 14.79 2.07
CA GLY A 103 0.68 13.90 3.10
C GLY A 103 0.57 12.45 2.63
N PRO A 104 0.17 11.50 3.49
CA PRO A 104 0.14 10.09 3.14
C PRO A 104 -0.97 9.75 2.15
N ILE A 105 -0.62 8.94 1.16
CA ILE A 105 -1.54 8.18 0.31
C ILE A 105 -1.46 6.73 0.78
N ALA A 106 -2.55 6.21 1.34
CA ALA A 106 -2.67 4.82 1.75
C ALA A 106 -3.28 3.99 0.62
N ILE A 107 -2.67 2.81 0.39
CA ILE A 107 -3.19 1.82 -0.53
C ILE A 107 -3.37 0.52 0.25
N SER A 108 -4.61 0.03 0.30
CA SER A 108 -4.94 -1.30 0.81
C SER A 108 -5.09 -2.26 -0.37
N ALA A 109 -4.40 -3.39 -0.34
CA ALA A 109 -4.40 -4.39 -1.40
C ALA A 109 -5.16 -5.64 -0.94
N LYS A 110 -6.17 -6.07 -1.70
CA LYS A 110 -7.00 -7.21 -1.34
C LYS A 110 -7.40 -8.00 -2.59
N THR A 111 -7.10 -9.30 -2.64
CA THR A 111 -7.41 -10.10 -3.85
C THR A 111 -8.91 -10.24 -4.11
N THR A 112 -9.69 -10.31 -3.05
CA THR A 112 -11.16 -10.20 -3.02
C THR A 112 -11.51 -9.26 -1.88
N LEU A 113 -12.69 -8.67 -1.82
CA LEU A 113 -13.10 -7.72 -0.79
C LEU A 113 -14.04 -8.34 0.24
N ARG A 114 -15.10 -9.05 -0.16
CA ARG A 114 -16.17 -9.51 0.77
C ARG A 114 -16.55 -8.42 1.78
N GLU A 115 -16.58 -8.66 3.09
CA GLU A 115 -16.78 -7.64 4.13
C GLU A 115 -15.52 -6.82 4.47
N ARG A 116 -14.35 -7.23 3.99
CA ARG A 116 -13.05 -6.63 4.35
C ARG A 116 -12.85 -5.22 3.80
N TYR A 117 -13.65 -4.77 2.82
CA TYR A 117 -13.67 -3.35 2.45
C TYR A 117 -14.09 -2.45 3.62
N LYS A 118 -14.89 -2.97 4.58
CA LYS A 118 -15.27 -2.21 5.78
C LYS A 118 -14.07 -1.94 6.69
N GLN A 119 -13.14 -2.89 6.75
CA GLN A 119 -11.90 -2.70 7.50
C GLN A 119 -11.03 -1.64 6.82
N ALA A 120 -10.85 -1.73 5.50
CA ALA A 120 -10.13 -0.71 4.73
C ALA A 120 -10.75 0.68 4.88
N ASP A 121 -12.08 0.78 4.96
CA ASP A 121 -12.76 2.04 5.23
C ASP A 121 -12.48 2.59 6.64
N LEU A 122 -12.51 1.74 7.66
CA LEU A 122 -12.18 2.14 9.03
C LEU A 122 -10.72 2.59 9.15
N GLU A 123 -9.80 1.89 8.50
CA GLU A 123 -8.38 2.24 8.42
C GLU A 123 -8.18 3.59 7.71
N ALA A 124 -8.93 3.85 6.64
CA ALA A 124 -8.91 5.11 5.91
C ALA A 124 -9.47 6.26 6.75
N VAL A 125 -10.56 6.04 7.48
CA VAL A 125 -11.12 6.99 8.44
C VAL A 125 -10.07 7.34 9.50
N ALA A 126 -9.42 6.34 10.10
CA ALA A 126 -8.39 6.54 11.10
C ALA A 126 -7.21 7.38 10.55
N LEU A 127 -6.79 7.13 9.30
CA LEU A 127 -5.76 7.95 8.67
C LEU A 127 -6.20 9.39 8.52
N LYS A 128 -7.43 9.62 8.02
CA LYS A 128 -7.98 10.95 7.76
C LYS A 128 -8.22 11.76 9.02
N TYR A 129 -8.42 11.13 10.17
CA TYR A 129 -8.47 11.83 11.46
C TYR A 129 -7.15 12.53 11.80
N VAL A 130 -6.02 11.90 11.47
CA VAL A 130 -4.68 12.46 11.71
C VAL A 130 -4.22 13.31 10.52
N HIS A 131 -4.39 12.79 9.31
CA HIS A 131 -3.98 13.41 8.05
C HIS A 131 -5.20 13.71 7.19
N ARG A 132 -5.88 14.82 7.46
CA ARG A 132 -7.17 15.20 6.82
C ARG A 132 -7.16 15.25 5.29
N LYS A 133 -6.01 15.53 4.68
CA LYS A 133 -5.85 15.60 3.21
C LYS A 133 -5.43 14.28 2.56
N SER A 134 -5.18 13.25 3.37
CA SER A 134 -4.72 11.94 2.89
C SER A 134 -5.70 11.33 1.89
N LYS A 135 -5.15 10.50 1.00
CA LYS A 135 -5.93 9.71 0.04
C LYS A 135 -5.85 8.24 0.39
N CYS A 136 -6.97 7.55 0.32
CA CYS A 136 -7.07 6.14 0.69
C CYS A 136 -7.72 5.35 -0.44
N TYR A 137 -6.93 4.48 -1.07
CA TYR A 137 -7.37 3.65 -2.19
C TYR A 137 -7.42 2.17 -1.79
N LEU A 138 -8.45 1.48 -2.25
CA LEU A 138 -8.58 0.03 -2.12
C LEU A 138 -8.36 -0.62 -3.49
N ILE A 139 -7.25 -1.34 -3.66
CA ILE A 139 -6.96 -2.02 -4.92
C ILE A 139 -7.33 -3.50 -4.79
N THR A 140 -8.09 -4.01 -5.77
CA THR A 140 -8.60 -5.39 -5.79
C THR A 140 -8.45 -6.06 -7.14
N LEU A 141 -8.49 -7.39 -7.16
CA LEU A 141 -8.56 -8.18 -8.39
C LEU A 141 -10.02 -8.54 -8.78
N ASP A 142 -10.99 -8.11 -7.97
CA ASP A 142 -12.41 -8.40 -8.15
C ASP A 142 -13.16 -7.14 -8.63
N GLU A 143 -13.39 -7.05 -9.95
CA GLU A 143 -14.04 -5.90 -10.57
C GLU A 143 -15.50 -5.71 -10.11
N PRO A 144 -16.38 -6.73 -10.08
CA PRO A 144 -17.73 -6.59 -9.53
C PRO A 144 -17.75 -6.04 -8.11
N GLU A 145 -16.90 -6.55 -7.21
CA GLU A 145 -16.82 -6.05 -5.84
C GLU A 145 -16.27 -4.62 -5.79
N SER A 146 -15.27 -4.28 -6.62
CA SER A 146 -14.74 -2.92 -6.71
C SER A 146 -15.83 -1.91 -7.07
N ARG A 147 -16.62 -2.21 -8.11
CA ARG A 147 -17.75 -1.36 -8.53
C ARG A 147 -18.81 -1.22 -7.44
N ASN A 148 -19.10 -2.29 -6.71
CA ASN A 148 -20.04 -2.25 -5.60
C ASN A 148 -19.54 -1.39 -4.43
N VAL A 149 -18.24 -1.42 -4.14
CA VAL A 149 -17.63 -0.53 -3.15
C VAL A 149 -17.69 0.92 -3.61
N ASN A 150 -17.37 1.22 -4.86
CA ASN A 150 -17.48 2.58 -5.41
C ASN A 150 -18.91 3.13 -5.31
N LYS A 151 -19.94 2.33 -5.60
CA LYS A 151 -21.35 2.74 -5.37
C LYS A 151 -21.62 3.13 -3.92
N LYS A 152 -21.04 2.40 -2.96
CA LYS A 152 -21.18 2.72 -1.53
C LYS A 152 -20.45 4.00 -1.15
N ILE A 153 -19.28 4.26 -1.73
CA ILE A 153 -18.55 5.53 -1.56
C ILE A 153 -19.40 6.69 -2.08
N THR A 154 -19.89 6.61 -3.32
CA THR A 154 -20.69 7.69 -3.94
C THR A 154 -21.99 7.96 -3.18
N ASN A 155 -22.64 6.92 -2.63
CA ASN A 155 -23.86 7.06 -1.86
C ASN A 155 -23.62 7.45 -0.38
N GLY A 156 -22.39 7.74 0.02
CA GLY A 156 -22.04 8.13 1.40
C GLY A 156 -22.10 6.98 2.43
N GLY A 157 -22.17 5.73 1.97
CA GLY A 157 -22.16 4.54 2.83
C GLY A 157 -20.79 4.11 3.32
N LEU A 158 -19.72 4.71 2.78
CA LEU A 158 -18.32 4.56 3.22
C LEU A 158 -17.73 5.96 3.39
N LEU A 159 -16.98 6.16 4.47
CA LEU A 159 -16.56 7.50 4.92
C LEU A 159 -15.08 7.77 4.64
N GLY A 160 -14.26 6.73 4.67
CA GLY A 160 -12.81 6.83 4.61
C GLY A 160 -12.25 6.69 3.20
N LEU A 161 -12.67 5.66 2.47
CA LEU A 161 -12.10 5.36 1.14
C LEU A 161 -12.43 6.44 0.12
N ASP A 162 -11.43 6.85 -0.66
CA ASP A 162 -11.63 7.74 -1.81
C ASP A 162 -12.11 6.97 -3.03
N GLN A 163 -11.55 5.77 -3.29
CA GLN A 163 -11.94 4.94 -4.43
C GLN A 163 -11.51 3.48 -4.24
N SER A 164 -12.30 2.56 -4.78
CA SER A 164 -11.92 1.17 -5.05
C SER A 164 -11.50 1.02 -6.51
N ILE A 165 -10.40 0.31 -6.76
CA ILE A 165 -9.75 0.20 -8.07
C ILE A 165 -9.57 -1.27 -8.41
N CYS A 166 -10.05 -1.68 -9.59
CA CYS A 166 -9.72 -2.99 -10.15
C CYS A 166 -8.32 -2.98 -10.76
N ALA A 167 -7.44 -3.87 -10.30
CA ALA A 167 -6.07 -3.98 -10.75
C ALA A 167 -5.91 -4.68 -12.11
N LEU A 168 -6.98 -5.28 -12.63
CA LEU A 168 -6.98 -6.07 -13.87
C LEU A 168 -7.49 -5.30 -15.08
N ASN A 169 -7.81 -4.01 -14.93
CA ASN A 169 -8.34 -3.20 -16.01
C ASN A 169 -7.81 -1.76 -15.94
N ASN A 170 -8.33 -0.92 -16.83
CA ASN A 170 -7.91 0.47 -17.02
C ASN A 170 -8.14 1.40 -15.81
N GLU A 171 -8.90 0.98 -14.79
CA GLU A 171 -8.99 1.73 -13.53
C GLU A 171 -7.62 1.87 -12.87
N LEU A 172 -6.79 0.82 -12.92
CA LEU A 172 -5.42 0.87 -12.40
C LEU A 172 -4.55 1.83 -13.20
N ASP A 173 -4.66 1.84 -14.52
CA ASP A 173 -3.89 2.71 -15.39
C ASP A 173 -4.18 4.19 -15.08
N GLY A 174 -5.47 4.50 -14.89
CA GLY A 174 -5.93 5.80 -14.45
C GLY A 174 -5.37 6.19 -13.08
N LEU A 175 -5.39 5.27 -12.11
CA LEU A 175 -4.82 5.50 -10.79
C LEU A 175 -3.31 5.79 -10.88
N ILE A 176 -2.54 4.95 -11.57
CA ILE A 176 -1.08 5.12 -11.67
C ILE A 176 -0.75 6.45 -12.36
N LYS A 177 -1.46 6.80 -13.43
CA LYS A 177 -1.30 8.09 -14.09
C LYS A 177 -1.54 9.25 -13.13
N HIS A 178 -2.60 9.19 -12.33
CA HIS A 178 -2.91 10.20 -11.33
C HIS A 178 -1.86 10.26 -10.21
N LEU A 179 -1.39 9.11 -9.72
CA LEU A 179 -0.35 9.04 -8.68
C LEU A 179 0.96 9.72 -9.13
N LYS A 180 1.32 9.61 -10.41
CA LYS A 180 2.50 10.27 -10.98
C LYS A 180 2.44 11.80 -10.98
N GLU A 181 1.29 12.40 -10.71
CA GLU A 181 1.14 13.87 -10.64
C GLU A 181 1.66 14.45 -9.32
N TYR A 182 1.97 13.60 -8.33
CA TYR A 182 2.42 14.02 -7.00
C TYR A 182 3.94 14.03 -6.83
N ASN A 183 4.39 14.81 -5.84
CA ASN A 183 5.80 14.89 -5.46
C ASN A 183 6.03 14.05 -4.21
N TYR A 184 6.70 12.91 -4.39
CA TYR A 184 6.97 11.96 -3.32
C TYR A 184 8.20 12.36 -2.50
N SER A 185 8.14 12.10 -1.19
CA SER A 185 9.24 12.36 -0.27
C SER A 185 9.23 11.36 0.88
N ILE A 186 10.36 11.26 1.58
CA ILE A 186 10.42 10.52 2.84
C ILE A 186 9.53 11.26 3.85
N ALA A 187 8.67 10.52 4.56
CA ALA A 187 7.81 11.06 5.60
C ALA A 187 8.64 11.77 6.70
N PRO A 188 8.18 12.93 7.18
CA PRO A 188 8.88 13.69 8.21
C PRO A 188 8.90 12.93 9.55
N LYS A 189 9.91 13.19 10.36
CA LYS A 189 9.92 12.76 11.77
C LYS A 189 9.00 13.67 12.58
N VAL A 190 8.32 13.11 13.57
CA VAL A 190 7.43 13.88 14.45
C VAL A 190 7.79 13.61 15.90
N ASP A 191 7.99 14.69 16.66
CA ASP A 191 8.21 14.64 18.10
C ASP A 191 6.86 14.51 18.82
N ILE A 192 6.82 13.65 19.85
CA ILE A 192 5.57 13.36 20.59
C ILE A 192 5.22 14.52 21.53
N VAL A 193 6.23 15.16 22.10
CA VAL A 193 6.08 16.32 22.99
C VAL A 193 7.15 17.33 22.60
N GLU A 194 6.70 18.50 22.17
CA GLU A 194 7.56 19.66 21.97
C GLU A 194 7.35 20.62 23.15
N SER A 195 8.44 21.02 23.80
CA SER A 195 8.40 22.01 24.88
C SER A 195 9.62 22.90 24.83
N SER A 196 9.41 24.21 25.04
CA SER A 196 10.50 25.18 25.22
C SER A 196 11.18 25.04 26.60
N ILE A 197 10.47 24.48 27.58
CA ILE A 197 10.96 24.32 28.95
C ILE A 197 10.67 22.89 29.42
N LEU A 198 11.73 22.12 29.60
CA LEU A 198 11.67 20.83 30.28
C LEU A 198 12.14 21.00 31.71
N ILE A 199 11.25 20.78 32.67
CA ILE A 199 11.59 20.69 34.09
C ILE A 199 11.72 19.22 34.44
N THR A 200 12.88 18.83 34.97
CA THR A 200 13.17 17.46 35.40
C THR A 200 13.50 17.45 36.89
N GLN A 201 13.33 16.29 37.53
CA GLN A 201 13.72 16.10 38.92
C GLN A 201 15.21 16.42 39.13
N ASP A 202 16.07 16.05 38.18
CA ASP A 202 17.50 16.38 38.21
C ASP A 202 17.79 17.88 38.30
N LYS A 203 17.01 18.71 37.59
CA LYS A 203 17.15 20.18 37.67
C LYS A 203 16.74 20.70 39.04
N ILE A 204 15.81 20.04 39.72
CA ILE A 204 15.37 20.41 41.07
C ILE A 204 16.40 19.97 42.11
N ASP A 205 16.96 18.76 41.97
CA ASP A 205 17.91 18.22 42.92
C ASP A 205 19.29 18.91 42.89
N GLN A 206 19.61 19.68 41.84
CA GLN A 206 20.77 20.58 41.83
C GLN A 206 20.71 21.72 42.86
N PHE A 207 19.54 21.96 43.48
CA PHE A 207 19.33 22.99 44.49
C PHE A 207 19.30 22.43 45.93
N LYS A 208 19.58 21.13 46.13
CA LYS A 208 19.77 20.50 47.44
C LYS A 208 21.25 20.34 47.76
#